data_AF-A0A2W2AID2-F1
#
_entry.id   AF-A0A2W2AID2-F1
#
_cell.length_a   1.000
_cell.length_b   1.000
_cell.length_c   1.000
_cell.angle_alpha   90.00
_cell.angle_beta   90.00
_cell.angle_gamma   90.00
#
_symmetry.space_group_name_H-M   'P 1'
#
loop_
_entity.id
_entity.type
_entity.pdbx_description
1 polymer ?
#
loop_
_entity_poly.entity_id
_entity_poly.type
_entity_poly.pdbx_seq_one_letter_code
_entity_poly.pdbx_strand_id
1 'polypeptide(L)'
;MIVEDAWATSDEFRVIYSSIGGPRVGIIRNQETTIDRFDVYATGDVATPEEFGQEVADFNIGEPLGAYVNVLDVDADGLGWWGHIPLTHRRS
;
A
#
# COMPACT_ATOMS: atom_id res chain seq x y z
N MET A 1 4.34 -1.71 -14.91
CA MET A 1 3.85 -0.76 -13.89
C MET A 1 4.75 0.45 -13.91
N ILE A 2 4.19 1.63 -13.64
CA ILE A 2 4.92 2.89 -13.63
C ILE A 2 4.62 3.56 -12.28
N VAL A 3 5.66 3.92 -11.54
CA VAL A 3 5.54 4.83 -10.39
C VAL A 3 5.51 6.25 -10.97
N GLU A 4 4.45 6.98 -10.69
CA GLU A 4 4.22 8.33 -11.20
C GLU A 4 4.70 9.40 -10.21
N ASP A 5 4.47 9.16 -8.92
CA ASP A 5 4.90 10.06 -7.85
C ASP A 5 5.04 9.28 -6.53
N ALA A 6 5.93 9.75 -5.65
CA ALA A 6 6.12 9.18 -4.33
C ALA A 6 6.63 10.24 -3.35
N TRP A 7 6.04 10.28 -2.16
CA TRP A 7 6.48 11.20 -1.11
C TRP A 7 6.20 10.65 0.28
N ALA A 8 6.91 11.19 1.26
CA ALA A 8 6.68 10.94 2.66
C ALA A 8 6.12 12.19 3.34
N THR A 9 5.29 11.97 4.36
CA THR A 9 4.86 12.96 5.34
C THR A 9 5.55 12.66 6.68
N SER A 10 5.14 13.31 7.77
CA SER A 10 5.67 12.98 9.11
C SER A 10 5.40 11.54 9.51
N ASP A 11 4.25 10.98 9.10
CA ASP A 11 3.73 9.72 9.65
C ASP A 11 3.39 8.68 8.58
N GLU A 12 3.35 9.09 7.31
CA GLU A 12 2.89 8.25 6.21
C GLU A 12 3.79 8.35 4.98
N PHE A 13 3.93 7.23 4.29
CA PHE A 13 4.47 7.13 2.95
C PHE A 13 3.33 7.01 1.94
N ARG A 14 3.47 7.69 0.79
CA ARG A 14 2.47 7.73 -0.27
C ARG A 14 3.11 7.48 -1.62
N VAL A 15 2.44 6.70 -2.46
CA VAL A 15 2.87 6.42 -3.84
C VAL A 15 1.67 6.45 -4.76
N ILE A 16 1.84 7.09 -5.92
CA ILE A 16 0.91 7.00 -7.04
C ILE A 16 1.56 6.14 -8.13
N TYR A 17 0.84 5.14 -8.60
CA TYR A 17 1.31 4.22 -9.62
C TYR A 17 0.19 3.79 -10.56
N SER A 18 0.58 3.39 -11.77
CA SER A 18 -0.32 2.82 -12.76
C SER A 18 0.20 1.46 -13.24
N SER A 19 -0.73 0.50 -13.36
CA SER A 19 -0.46 -0.76 -14.04
C SER A 19 -0.69 -0.59 -15.54
N ILE A 20 0.00 -1.38 -16.38
CA ILE A 20 -0.14 -1.27 -17.83
C ILE A 20 -1.57 -1.67 -18.20
N GLY A 21 -2.36 -0.71 -18.71
CA GLY A 21 -3.77 -0.90 -19.06
C GLY A 21 -4.75 -0.91 -17.88
N GLY A 22 -4.30 -0.59 -16.66
CA GLY A 22 -5.15 -0.51 -15.48
C GLY A 22 -5.37 0.93 -14.99
N PRO A 23 -6.17 1.11 -13.91
CA PRO A 23 -6.43 2.43 -13.35
C PRO A 23 -5.19 3.04 -12.70
N ARG A 24 -5.21 4.36 -12.54
CA ARG A 24 -4.26 5.11 -11.71
C ARG A 24 -4.65 4.95 -10.25
N VAL A 25 -3.68 4.61 -9.39
CA VAL A 25 -3.94 4.21 -8.00
C VAL A 25 -2.93 4.85 -7.06
N GLY A 26 -3.42 5.28 -5.90
CA GLY A 26 -2.63 5.80 -4.79
C GLY A 26 -2.60 4.80 -3.63
N ILE A 27 -1.45 4.66 -2.99
CA ILE A 27 -1.31 3.95 -1.73
C ILE A 27 -0.87 4.90 -0.62
N ILE A 28 -1.43 4.70 0.58
CA ILE A 28 -1.01 5.35 1.82
C ILE A 28 -0.60 4.25 2.81
N ARG A 29 0.60 4.37 3.38
CA ARG A 29 1.16 3.42 4.34
C ARG A 29 1.77 4.16 5.52
N ASN A 30 1.51 3.64 6.72
CA ASN A 30 2.22 3.99 7.94
C ASN A 30 2.58 2.70 8.70
N GLN A 31 3.23 2.85 9.85
CA GLN A 31 3.63 1.70 10.68
C GLN A 31 2.44 0.84 11.15
N GLU A 32 1.25 1.43 11.32
CA GLU A 32 0.04 0.74 11.80
C GLU A 32 -0.72 -0.01 10.69
N THR A 33 -0.47 0.34 9.44
CA THR A 33 -1.15 -0.18 8.24
C THR A 33 -0.19 -0.88 7.28
N THR A 34 1.07 -1.09 7.69
CA THR A 34 2.05 -1.84 6.90
C THR A 34 1.53 -3.27 6.70
N ILE A 35 1.73 -3.84 5.50
CA ILE A 35 1.14 -5.14 5.20
C ILE A 35 1.79 -6.21 6.05
N ASP A 36 1.15 -6.55 7.15
CA ASP A 36 1.44 -7.77 7.84
C ASP A 36 0.56 -8.89 7.27
N ARG A 37 0.91 -9.40 6.08
CA ARG A 37 0.26 -10.62 5.55
C ARG A 37 1.06 -11.88 5.85
N PHE A 38 2.37 -11.75 6.11
CA PHE A 38 3.27 -12.88 6.35
C PHE A 38 4.37 -12.63 7.38
N ASP A 39 4.23 -11.61 8.23
CA ASP A 39 4.87 -11.58 9.54
C ASP A 39 6.38 -11.88 9.53
N VAL A 40 7.16 -10.90 9.06
CA VAL A 40 8.63 -10.91 9.26
C VAL A 40 9.01 -10.15 10.55
N TYR A 41 8.03 -9.52 11.25
CA TYR A 41 8.28 -8.57 12.34
C TYR A 41 7.38 -8.69 13.59
N ALA A 42 6.44 -9.65 13.70
CA ALA A 42 5.68 -9.90 14.93
C ALA A 42 6.54 -10.47 16.08
N THR A 43 7.85 -10.57 15.87
CA THR A 43 8.84 -10.68 16.93
C THR A 43 9.03 -9.37 17.73
N GLY A 44 8.44 -8.25 17.28
CA GLY A 44 8.59 -6.93 17.90
C GLY A 44 9.74 -6.11 17.32
N ASP A 45 10.32 -6.55 16.20
CA ASP A 45 11.37 -5.83 15.49
C ASP A 45 10.76 -4.70 14.63
N VAL A 46 11.35 -3.51 14.71
CA VAL A 46 10.94 -2.35 13.90
C VAL A 46 11.69 -2.41 12.58
N ALA A 47 10.96 -2.51 11.47
CA ALA A 47 11.54 -2.46 10.13
C ALA A 47 12.38 -1.19 9.93
N THR A 48 13.55 -1.33 9.31
CA THR A 48 14.30 -0.19 8.80
C THR A 48 13.51 0.51 7.67
N PRO A 49 13.78 1.79 7.37
CA PRO A 49 13.13 2.48 6.26
C PRO A 49 13.26 1.76 4.92
N GLU A 50 14.43 1.14 4.66
CA GLU A 50 14.70 0.38 3.44
C GLU A 50 13.85 -0.90 3.36
N GLU A 51 13.75 -1.65 4.46
CA GLU A 51 12.91 -2.87 4.54
C GLU A 51 11.43 -2.52 4.38
N PHE A 52 10.97 -1.45 5.03
CA PHE A 52 9.61 -0.95 4.88
C PHE A 52 9.29 -0.57 3.43
N GLY A 53 10.22 0.14 2.75
CA GLY A 53 10.07 0.50 1.35
C GLY A 53 9.99 -0.71 0.42
N GLN A 54 10.80 -1.75 0.68
CA GLN A 54 10.80 -3.01 -0.07
C GLN A 54 9.48 -3.77 0.08
N GLU A 55 8.96 -3.89 1.31
CA GLU A 55 7.66 -4.55 1.59
C GLU A 55 6.49 -3.88 0.85
N VAL A 56 6.45 -2.53 0.87
CA VAL A 56 5.45 -1.77 0.10
C VAL A 56 5.63 -2.02 -1.40
N ALA A 57 6.86 -2.06 -1.91
CA ALA A 57 7.10 -2.35 -3.31
C ALA A 57 6.61 -3.75 -3.71
N ASP A 58 6.90 -4.77 -2.91
CA ASP A 58 6.63 -6.17 -3.26
C ASP A 58 5.16 -6.55 -3.06
N PHE A 59 4.56 -6.23 -1.91
CA PHE A 59 3.23 -6.73 -1.55
C PHE A 59 2.10 -5.72 -1.75
N ASN A 60 2.41 -4.43 -1.91
CA ASN A 60 1.39 -3.46 -2.28
C ASN A 60 1.39 -3.12 -3.75
N ILE A 61 2.56 -2.78 -4.26
CA ILE A 61 2.68 -2.25 -5.61
C ILE A 61 2.83 -3.43 -6.58
N GLY A 62 3.65 -4.43 -6.24
CA GLY A 62 3.93 -5.63 -7.02
C GLY A 62 2.82 -6.69 -7.02
N GLU A 63 2.19 -6.96 -5.86
CA GLU A 63 1.06 -7.88 -5.76
C GLU A 63 -0.25 -7.29 -6.33
N PRO A 64 -1.15 -8.13 -6.85
CA PRO A 64 -2.17 -7.68 -7.76
C PRO A 64 -3.17 -6.75 -7.09
N LEU A 65 -3.17 -5.51 -7.57
CA LEU A 65 -4.23 -4.50 -7.45
C LEU A 65 -5.65 -5.08 -7.58
N GLY A 66 -5.80 -6.22 -8.28
CA GLY A 66 -7.03 -7.00 -8.37
C GLY A 66 -7.65 -7.40 -7.03
N ALA A 67 -6.87 -7.51 -5.93
CA ALA A 67 -7.41 -7.79 -4.60
C ALA A 67 -8.15 -6.59 -3.99
N TYR A 68 -7.78 -5.36 -4.38
CA TYR A 68 -8.27 -4.11 -3.76
C TYR A 68 -9.08 -3.23 -4.72
N VAL A 69 -9.13 -3.55 -6.01
CA VAL A 69 -9.79 -2.73 -7.05
C VAL A 69 -11.26 -2.42 -6.75
N ASN A 70 -11.96 -3.32 -6.04
CA ASN A 70 -13.38 -3.17 -5.71
C ASN A 70 -13.63 -2.39 -4.40
N VAL A 71 -12.58 -2.00 -3.67
CA VAL A 71 -12.68 -1.32 -2.37
C VAL A 71 -11.82 -0.06 -2.32
N LEU A 72 -11.48 0.52 -3.48
CA LEU A 72 -10.72 1.76 -3.55
C LEU A 72 -11.57 2.93 -3.02
N ASP A 73 -10.94 3.80 -2.22
CA ASP A 73 -11.50 5.10 -1.85
C ASP A 73 -11.17 6.10 -2.96
N VAL A 74 -12.17 6.45 -3.78
CA VAL A 74 -11.95 7.27 -4.97
C VAL A 74 -12.09 8.75 -4.61
N ASP A 75 -11.03 9.52 -4.85
CA ASP A 75 -11.05 10.96 -4.60
C ASP A 75 -11.77 11.76 -5.71
N ALA A 76 -11.86 13.07 -5.52
CA ALA A 76 -12.54 13.97 -6.46
C ALA A 76 -11.90 14.02 -7.85
N ASP A 77 -10.62 13.64 -7.98
CA ASP A 77 -9.88 13.60 -9.25
C ASP A 77 -9.97 12.22 -9.92
N GLY A 78 -10.70 11.27 -9.31
CA GLY A 78 -10.86 9.91 -9.83
C GLY A 78 -9.68 8.99 -9.51
N LEU A 79 -8.75 9.40 -8.64
CA LEU A 79 -7.66 8.56 -8.17
C LEU A 79 -8.19 7.63 -7.06
N GLY A 80 -8.02 6.32 -7.26
CA GLY A 80 -8.39 5.33 -6.25
C GLY A 80 -7.30 5.15 -5.21
N TRP A 81 -7.62 5.39 -3.95
CA TRP A 81 -6.72 5.24 -2.81
C TRP A 81 -6.97 3.94 -2.05
N TRP A 82 -5.90 3.32 -1.57
CA TRP A 82 -5.98 2.19 -0.67
C TRP A 82 -4.84 2.17 0.34
N GLY A 83 -4.91 1.24 1.28
CA GLY A 83 -3.88 1.02 2.28
C GLY A 83 -4.11 1.70 3.62
N HIS A 84 -4.85 2.81 3.67
CA HIS A 84 -5.39 3.33 4.93
C HIS A 84 -6.58 2.50 5.44
N ILE A 85 -7.17 1.65 4.59
CA ILE A 85 -8.22 0.70 4.97
C ILE A 85 -7.56 -0.43 5.76
N PRO A 86 -7.94 -0.67 7.02
CA PRO A 86 -7.43 -1.81 7.78
C PRO A 86 -7.67 -3.08 6.97
N LEU A 87 -6.65 -3.93 6.84
CA LEU A 87 -6.84 -5.26 6.28
C LEU A 87 -7.88 -5.95 7.16
N THR A 88 -9.11 -6.09 6.64
CA THR A 88 -10.16 -6.78 7.37
C THR A 88 -9.61 -8.14 7.78
N HIS A 89 -9.45 -8.37 9.09
CA HIS A 89 -9.26 -9.72 9.61
C HIS A 89 -10.42 -10.54 9.06
N ARG A 90 -10.13 -11.46 8.14
CA ARG A 90 -11.10 -12.49 7.81
C ARG A 90 -11.28 -13.29 9.09
N ARG A 91 -12.38 -13.06 9.80
CA ARG A 91 -12.82 -13.98 10.85
C ARG A 91 -13.12 -15.30 10.17
N SER A 92 -12.25 -16.28 10.38
CA SER A 92 -12.57 -17.71 10.40
C SER A 92 -11.60 -18.41 11.33
#